data_AF-A0A6G2QWE5-F1
#
_entry.id   AF-A0A6G2QWE5-F1
#
_cell.length_a   1.000
_cell.length_b   1.000
_cell.length_c   1.000
_cell.angle_alpha   90.00
_cell.angle_beta   90.00
_cell.angle_gamma   90.00
#
_symmetry.space_group_name_H-M   'P 1'
#
loop_
_entity.id
_entity.type
_entity.pdbx_description
1 polymer ?
#
loop_
_entity_poly.entity_id
_entity_poly.type
_entity_poly.pdbx_seq_one_letter_code
_entity_poly.pdbx_strand_id
1 'polypeptide(L)' 'DVVGTAHADATGSARPRQRGATYGSDLRHYAGAGIPTLQYGPGDIAVAHSEREHVNLREVAQAARTLVLTVLRTVGTK' A
#
# COMPACT_ATOMS: atom_id res chain seq x y z
N ASP A 1 1.45 3.46 -11.69
CA ASP A 1 0.10 2.88 -11.52
C ASP A 1 -0.78 3.84 -10.72
N VAL A 2 -2.08 3.55 -10.57
CA VAL A 2 -3.06 4.43 -9.89
C VAL A 2 -2.77 4.63 -8.40
N VAL A 3 -2.20 3.62 -7.72
CA VAL A 3 -1.83 3.72 -6.31
C VAL A 3 -0.62 4.62 -6.15
N GLY A 4 0.39 4.45 -7.01
CA GLY A 4 1.59 5.30 -7.01
C GLY A 4 1.29 6.78 -7.28
N THR A 5 0.36 7.09 -8.20
CA THR A 5 -0.08 8.48 -8.42
C THR A 5 -0.92 9.01 -7.25
N ALA A 6 -1.87 8.21 -6.75
CA ALA A 6 -2.65 8.59 -5.58
C ALA A 6 -1.78 8.84 -4.34
N HIS A 7 -0.71 8.07 -4.15
CA HIS A 7 0.27 8.31 -3.09
C HIS A 7 0.89 9.69 -3.23
N ALA A 8 1.49 9.98 -4.39
CA ALA A 8 2.19 11.24 -4.61
C ALA A 8 1.28 12.46 -4.39
N ASP A 9 0.04 12.39 -4.89
CA ASP A 9 -0.93 13.47 -4.76
C ASP A 9 -1.45 13.61 -3.31
N ALA A 10 -1.67 12.50 -2.61
CA ALA A 10 -2.21 12.50 -1.24
C ALA A 10 -1.17 12.89 -0.18
N THR A 11 0.12 12.67 -0.45
CA THR A 11 1.20 12.86 0.53
C THR A 11 2.15 14.00 0.18
N GLY A 12 2.13 14.50 -1.07
CA GLY A 12 3.12 15.45 -1.60
C GLY A 12 4.52 14.84 -1.77
N SER A 13 4.66 13.52 -1.65
CA SER A 13 5.93 12.80 -1.76
C SER A 13 6.13 12.19 -3.15
N ALA A 14 7.34 11.70 -3.43
CA ALA A 14 7.60 10.95 -4.65
C ALA A 14 6.78 9.64 -4.69
N ARG A 15 6.56 9.09 -5.89
CA ARG A 15 5.91 7.78 -6.03
C ARG A 15 6.75 6.70 -5.34
N PRO A 16 6.12 5.76 -4.62
CA PRO A 16 6.83 4.66 -3.99
C PRO A 16 7.49 3.76 -5.04
N ARG A 17 8.66 3.22 -4.71
CA ARG A 17 9.37 2.27 -5.58
C ARG A 17 8.64 0.93 -5.56
N GLN A 18 8.36 0.38 -6.74
CA GLN A 18 7.87 -0.99 -6.86
C GLN A 18 9.03 -1.98 -6.64
N ARG A 19 8.80 -3.00 -5.81
CA ARG A 19 9.78 -4.05 -5.48
C ARG A 19 9.06 -5.36 -5.20
N GLY A 20 9.76 -6.47 -5.41
CA GLY A 20 9.36 -7.76 -4.85
C GLY A 20 9.72 -7.84 -3.36
N ALA A 21 9.09 -8.79 -2.67
CA ALA A 21 9.35 -9.11 -1.28
C ALA A 21 9.72 -10.60 -1.14
N THR A 22 10.55 -10.92 -0.14
CA THR A 22 10.93 -12.31 0.18
C THR A 22 9.94 -13.01 1.10
N TYR A 23 9.01 -12.26 1.71
CA TYR A 23 7.94 -12.79 2.55
C TYR A 23 6.72 -13.21 1.72
N GLY A 24 5.95 -14.16 2.27
CA GLY A 24 4.66 -14.56 1.72
C GLY A 24 3.56 -13.55 2.05
N SER A 25 2.57 -13.46 1.16
CA SER A 25 1.36 -12.68 1.35
C SER A 25 0.20 -13.35 0.62
N ASP A 26 -1.04 -13.07 1.06
CA ASP A 26 -2.27 -13.57 0.44
C ASP A 26 -2.42 -13.12 -1.01
N LEU A 27 -1.66 -12.10 -1.43
CA LEU A 27 -1.50 -11.68 -2.82
C LEU A 27 -1.30 -12.85 -3.79
N ARG A 28 -0.59 -13.90 -3.37
CA ARG A 28 -0.34 -15.09 -4.22
C ARG A 28 -1.64 -15.77 -4.67
N HIS A 29 -2.68 -15.73 -3.84
CA HIS A 29 -3.98 -16.33 -4.15
C HIS A 29 -4.73 -15.52 -5.20
N TYR A 30 -4.76 -14.19 -5.05
CA TYR A 30 -5.37 -13.28 -6.05
C TYR A 30 -4.62 -13.32 -7.38
N ALA A 31 -3.28 -13.25 -7.35
CA ALA A 31 -2.46 -13.31 -8.54
C ALA A 31 -2.60 -14.68 -9.26
N GLY A 32 -2.65 -15.78 -8.52
CA GLY A 32 -2.89 -17.12 -9.07
C GLY A 32 -4.27 -17.27 -9.73
N ALA A 33 -5.25 -16.48 -9.30
CA ALA A 33 -6.57 -16.39 -9.93
C ALA A 33 -6.63 -15.36 -11.08
N GLY A 34 -5.51 -14.74 -11.48
CA GLY A 34 -5.45 -13.74 -12.54
C GLY A 34 -5.96 -12.35 -12.14
N ILE A 35 -6.18 -12.09 -10.85
CA ILE A 35 -6.65 -10.79 -10.35
C ILE A 35 -5.44 -9.88 -10.11
N PRO A 36 -5.35 -8.70 -10.76
CA PRO A 36 -4.29 -7.74 -10.50
C PRO A 36 -4.29 -7.30 -9.04
N THR A 37 -3.17 -7.51 -8.34
CA THR A 37 -3.04 -7.20 -6.91
C THR A 37 -1.65 -6.64 -6.59
N LEU A 38 -1.56 -5.86 -5.52
CA LEU A 38 -0.31 -5.29 -5.02
C LEU A 38 -0.37 -5.16 -3.50
N GLN A 39 0.81 -5.07 -2.88
CA GLN A 39 0.95 -4.85 -1.44
C GLN A 39 1.38 -3.41 -1.24
N TYR A 40 0.58 -2.66 -0.48
CA TYR A 40 0.82 -1.27 -0.18
C TYR A 40 0.29 -0.94 1.20
N GLY A 41 1.13 -0.34 2.04
CA GLY A 41 0.79 -0.02 3.41
C GLY A 41 1.94 0.68 4.14
N PRO A 42 1.70 1.15 5.37
CA PRO A 42 2.70 1.79 6.21
C PRO A 42 3.62 0.78 6.89
N GLY A 43 4.69 1.29 7.50
CA GLY A 43 5.57 0.50 8.37
C GLY A 43 6.75 -0.17 7.67
N ASP A 44 7.63 -0.73 8.49
CA ASP A 44 8.80 -1.47 8.06
C ASP A 44 8.63 -2.96 8.36
N ILE A 45 8.79 -3.79 7.33
CA ILE A 45 8.70 -5.23 7.50
C ILE A 45 9.81 -5.78 8.41
N ALA A 46 10.95 -5.09 8.52
CA ALA A 46 12.07 -5.55 9.34
C ALA A 46 11.75 -5.60 10.84
N VAL A 47 10.69 -4.89 11.28
CA VAL A 47 10.24 -4.90 12.69
C VAL A 47 8.96 -5.71 12.91
N ALA A 48 8.35 -6.24 11.84
CA ALA A 48 7.16 -7.08 11.95
C ALA A 48 7.47 -8.38 12.72
N HIS A 49 6.54 -8.85 13.56
CA HIS A 49 6.70 -10.04 14.41
C HIS A 49 7.87 -9.94 15.41
N SER A 50 8.33 -8.73 15.73
CA SER A 50 9.36 -8.50 16.75
C SER A 50 8.75 -8.00 18.06
N GLU A 51 9.51 -8.08 19.15
CA GLU A 51 9.10 -7.51 20.46
C GLU A 51 8.85 -5.99 20.39
N ARG A 52 9.43 -5.29 19.40
CA ARG A 52 9.31 -3.84 19.20
C ARG A 52 8.51 -3.52 17.95
N GLU A 53 7.53 -4.35 17.61
CA GLU A 53 6.64 -4.08 16.49
C GLU A 53 5.96 -2.71 16.67
N HIS A 54 6.09 -1.85 15.66
CA HIS A 54 5.53 -0.50 15.67
C HIS A 54 5.27 -0.01 14.26
N VAL A 55 4.50 1.08 14.16
CA VAL A 55 4.21 1.77 12.91
C VAL A 55 4.14 3.27 13.14
N ASN A 56 4.55 4.06 12.15
CA ASN A 56 4.42 5.50 12.22
C ASN A 56 2.97 5.94 11.91
N LEU A 57 2.33 6.66 12.84
CA LEU A 57 0.94 7.12 12.67
C LEU A 57 0.76 8.08 11.49
N ARG A 58 1.79 8.85 11.12
CA ARG A 58 1.76 9.69 9.91
C ARG A 58 1.69 8.83 8.65
N GLU A 59 2.46 7.75 8.59
CA GLU A 59 2.42 6.81 7.47
C GLU A 59 1.07 6.12 7.36
N VAL A 60 0.46 5.74 8.50
CA VAL A 60 -0.90 5.19 8.53
C VAL A 60 -1.90 6.17 7.92
N ALA A 61 -1.87 7.44 8.34
CA ALA A 61 -2.75 8.47 7.78
C ALA A 61 -2.51 8.71 6.28
N GLN A 62 -1.25 8.67 5.84
CA GLN A 62 -0.89 8.80 4.43
C GLN A 62 -1.37 7.61 3.59
N ALA A 63 -1.22 6.39 4.10
CA ALA A 63 -1.73 5.18 3.46
C ALA A 63 -3.25 5.24 3.32
N ALA A 64 -3.97 5.65 4.37
CA ALA A 64 -5.42 5.82 4.33
C ALA A 64 -5.86 6.83 3.26
N ARG A 65 -5.24 8.02 3.21
CA ARG A 65 -5.54 9.04 2.19
C ARG A 65 -5.26 8.53 0.77
N THR A 66 -4.16 7.80 0.59
CA THR A 66 -3.79 7.19 -0.70
C THR A 66 -4.85 6.18 -1.15
N LEU A 67 -5.32 5.31 -0.24
CA LEU A 67 -6.34 4.31 -0.53
C LEU A 67 -7.69 4.96 -0.86
N VAL A 68 -8.09 6.00 -0.12
CA VAL A 68 -9.29 6.78 -0.43
C VAL A 68 -9.20 7.37 -1.84
N LEU A 69 -8.11 8.07 -2.17
CA LEU A 69 -7.94 8.67 -3.48
C LEU A 69 -7.86 7.63 -4.60
N THR A 70 -7.28 6.45 -4.33
CA THR A 70 -7.28 5.31 -5.25
C THR A 70 -8.71 4.87 -5.55
N VAL A 71 -9.51 4.62 -4.51
CA VAL A 71 -10.92 4.18 -4.65
C VAL A 71 -11.76 5.22 -5.41
N LEU A 72 -11.60 6.50 -5.10
CA LEU A 72 -12.29 7.58 -5.82
C LEU A 72 -11.95 7.61 -7.32
N ARG A 73 -10.71 7.26 -7.68
CA ARG A 73 -10.24 7.25 -9.09
C ARG A 73 -10.63 5.99 -9.85
N THR A 74 -10.80 4.87 -9.17
CA THR A 74 -11.04 3.56 -9.83
C THR A 74 -12.49 3.11 -9.75
N VAL A 75 -13.17 3.38 -8.64
CA VAL A 75 -14.55 2.94 -8.37
C VAL A 75 -15.52 4.12 -8.42
N GLY A 76 -15.09 5.31 -8.01
CA GLY A 76 -15.91 6.52 -7.98
C GLY A 76 -16.70 6.71 -6.67
N THR A 77 -17.63 7.65 -6.68
CA THR A 77 -18.58 7.92 -5.58
C THR A 77 -19.99 7.53 -6.00
N LYS A 78 -20.83 7.16 -5.03
CA LYS A 78 -22.27 7.02 -5.26
C LYS A 78 -22.95 8.38 -5.35
#